data_AF-I7A3L6-F1
#
_entry.id   AF-I7A3L6-F1
#
_cell.length_a   1.000
_cell.length_b   1.000
_cell.length_c   1.000
_cell.angle_alpha   90.00
_cell.angle_beta   90.00
_cell.angle_gamma   90.00
#
_symmetry.space_group_name_H-M   'P 1'
#
loop_
_entity.id
_entity.type
_entity.pdbx_description
1 polymer ?
#
loop_
_entity_poly.entity_id
_entity_poly.type
_entity_poly.pdbx_seq_one_letter_code
_entity_poly.pdbx_strand_id
1 'polypeptide(L)'
;MSKTMKKLVDDVITSLKKLPEPGKRSGSFWDFMKSQLTEEGEWEQKHINTIEKEIDKFLSKLDKKNIEELWESTPAAEDSLGAKPSVKQMKSDITDELVGQVMDRMDENYSKRDTFFSEDDEYISADDDEKADSEDEPPLVDIDNVDLDDEDIDIDDLFGDDFEDDEELY
;
A
#
# COMPACT_ATOMS: atom_id res chain seq x y z
N MET A 1 8.92 10.70 -0.46
CA MET A 1 8.74 9.28 -0.08
C MET A 1 9.84 8.42 -0.69
N SER A 2 10.39 7.44 0.06
CA SER A 2 11.41 6.52 -0.46
C SER A 2 10.81 5.50 -1.45
N LYS A 3 11.60 5.02 -2.42
CA LYS A 3 11.17 3.99 -3.38
C LYS A 3 10.71 2.70 -2.68
N THR A 4 11.35 2.37 -1.57
CA THR A 4 11.03 1.20 -0.74
C THR A 4 9.66 1.35 -0.08
N MET A 5 9.35 2.53 0.47
CA MET A 5 8.04 2.80 1.09
C MET A 5 6.91 2.72 0.07
N LYS A 6 7.09 3.33 -1.12
CA LYS A 6 6.12 3.25 -2.21
C LYS A 6 5.83 1.81 -2.62
N LYS A 7 6.88 0.99 -2.75
CA LYS A 7 6.75 -0.42 -3.08
C LYS A 7 5.97 -1.18 -2.00
N LEU A 8 6.25 -0.91 -0.73
CA LEU A 8 5.57 -1.58 0.39
C LEU A 8 4.08 -1.21 0.42
N VAL A 9 3.72 0.05 0.13
CA VAL A 9 2.32 0.46 -0.06
C VAL A 9 1.68 -0.32 -1.21
N ASP A 10 2.33 -0.40 -2.37
CA ASP A 10 1.80 -1.13 -3.54
C ASP A 10 1.61 -2.64 -3.24
N ASP A 11 2.55 -3.25 -2.50
CA ASP A 11 2.48 -4.65 -2.06
C ASP A 11 1.32 -4.88 -1.07
N VAL A 12 1.12 -3.98 -0.11
CA VAL A 12 -0.02 -4.01 0.83
C VAL A 12 -1.33 -3.87 0.07
N ILE A 13 -1.46 -2.90 -0.84
CA ILE A 13 -2.66 -2.73 -1.68
C ILE A 13 -2.94 -4.00 -2.48
N THR A 14 -1.90 -4.62 -3.04
CA THR A 14 -2.02 -5.88 -3.77
C THR A 14 -2.53 -7.01 -2.87
N SER A 15 -2.08 -7.08 -1.61
CA SER A 15 -2.60 -8.04 -0.63
C SER A 15 -4.07 -7.76 -0.30
N LEU A 16 -4.44 -6.50 -0.06
CA LEU A 16 -5.82 -6.09 0.24
C LEU A 16 -6.79 -6.37 -0.92
N LYS A 17 -6.32 -6.32 -2.18
CA LYS A 17 -7.11 -6.71 -3.35
C LYS A 17 -7.35 -8.22 -3.45
N LYS A 18 -6.49 -9.03 -2.85
CA LYS A 18 -6.63 -10.50 -2.80
C LYS A 18 -7.43 -10.97 -1.59
N LEU A 19 -7.50 -10.18 -0.53
CA LEU A 19 -8.30 -10.48 0.65
C LEU A 19 -9.80 -10.38 0.32
N PRO A 20 -10.63 -11.31 0.82
CA PRO A 20 -12.07 -11.24 0.62
C PRO A 20 -12.69 -10.06 1.37
N GLU A 21 -13.80 -9.56 0.86
CA GLU A 21 -14.63 -8.56 1.56
C GLU A 21 -15.06 -9.07 2.97
N PRO A 22 -15.02 -8.23 4.01
CA PRO A 22 -15.45 -8.61 5.36
C PRO A 22 -16.87 -9.19 5.39
N GLY A 23 -17.01 -10.40 5.93
CA GLY A 23 -18.32 -11.07 6.04
C GLY A 23 -18.85 -11.68 4.74
N LYS A 24 -18.10 -11.59 3.63
CA LYS A 24 -18.43 -12.25 2.35
C LYS A 24 -17.29 -13.15 1.88
N ARG A 25 -17.61 -14.08 0.98
CA ARG A 25 -16.63 -15.00 0.36
C ARG A 25 -16.14 -14.53 -1.03
N SER A 26 -16.70 -13.43 -1.53
CA SER A 26 -16.44 -12.91 -2.88
C SER A 26 -16.35 -11.40 -2.82
N GLY A 27 -15.55 -10.80 -3.70
CA GLY A 27 -15.20 -9.38 -3.67
C GLY A 27 -13.88 -9.15 -2.93
N SER A 28 -13.29 -7.98 -3.13
CA SER A 28 -12.01 -7.63 -2.50
C SER A 28 -12.20 -6.70 -1.30
N PHE A 29 -11.36 -6.86 -0.28
CA PHE A 29 -11.32 -5.94 0.86
C PHE A 29 -11.01 -4.50 0.40
N TRP A 30 -10.15 -4.35 -0.60
CA TRP A 30 -9.84 -3.06 -1.21
C TRP A 30 -11.08 -2.36 -1.80
N ASP A 31 -11.89 -3.05 -2.59
CA ASP A 31 -13.10 -2.47 -3.20
C ASP A 31 -14.16 -2.16 -2.14
N PHE A 32 -14.27 -3.02 -1.12
CA PHE A 32 -15.12 -2.77 0.04
C PHE A 32 -14.73 -1.46 0.73
N MET A 33 -13.45 -1.26 1.03
CA MET A 33 -12.97 -0.04 1.68
C MET A 33 -13.24 1.21 0.84
N LYS A 34 -13.07 1.12 -0.48
CA LYS A 34 -13.41 2.22 -1.38
C LYS A 34 -14.91 2.54 -1.39
N SER A 35 -15.76 1.52 -1.34
CA SER A 35 -17.22 1.70 -1.23
C SER A 35 -17.60 2.42 0.06
N GLN A 36 -16.98 2.03 1.19
CA GLN A 36 -17.20 2.64 2.50
C GLN A 36 -16.87 4.13 2.50
N LEU A 37 -15.78 4.54 1.84
CA LEU A 37 -15.42 5.94 1.67
C LEU A 37 -16.49 6.73 0.89
N THR A 38 -17.11 6.12 -0.13
CA THR A 38 -18.13 6.78 -0.95
C THR A 38 -19.54 6.78 -0.35
N GLU A 39 -19.88 5.78 0.45
CA GLU A 39 -21.26 5.53 0.91
C GLU A 39 -21.51 5.98 2.35
N GLU A 40 -20.57 5.70 3.26
CA GLU A 40 -20.74 5.95 4.70
C GLU A 40 -19.90 7.13 5.19
N GLY A 41 -18.78 7.41 4.53
CA GLY A 41 -17.91 8.55 4.87
C GLY A 41 -17.18 8.41 6.22
N GLU A 42 -17.35 7.30 6.92
CA GLU A 42 -16.68 6.97 8.18
C GLU A 42 -15.95 5.64 8.05
N TRP A 43 -14.84 5.51 8.78
CA TRP A 43 -13.97 4.35 8.73
C TRP A 43 -14.08 3.59 10.04
N GLU A 44 -14.48 2.32 9.98
CA GLU A 44 -14.50 1.50 11.18
C GLU A 44 -13.08 1.05 11.56
N GLN A 45 -12.72 1.16 12.85
CA GLN A 45 -11.43 0.73 13.37
C GLN A 45 -11.11 -0.74 13.05
N LYS A 46 -12.14 -1.61 13.00
CA LYS A 46 -11.95 -3.02 12.65
C LYS A 46 -11.34 -3.21 11.25
N HIS A 47 -11.64 -2.32 10.32
CA HIS A 47 -11.11 -2.36 8.96
C HIS A 47 -9.69 -1.79 8.90
N ILE A 48 -9.43 -0.70 9.64
CA ILE A 48 -8.08 -0.14 9.79
C ILE A 48 -7.14 -1.18 10.38
N ASN A 49 -7.58 -1.90 11.42
CA ASN A 49 -6.82 -2.99 12.03
C ASN A 49 -6.47 -4.11 11.03
N THR A 50 -7.27 -4.34 9.99
CA THR A 50 -6.95 -5.32 8.93
C THR A 50 -5.80 -4.81 8.06
N ILE A 51 -5.78 -3.51 7.73
CA ILE A 51 -4.68 -2.90 7.00
C ILE A 51 -3.39 -2.95 7.82
N GLU A 52 -3.46 -2.59 9.11
CA GLU A 52 -2.34 -2.68 10.05
C GLU A 52 -1.76 -4.10 10.13
N LYS A 53 -2.62 -5.13 10.17
CA LYS A 53 -2.19 -6.53 10.17
C LYS A 53 -1.47 -6.92 8.88
N GLU A 54 -1.96 -6.48 7.73
CA GLU A 54 -1.27 -6.73 6.46
C GLU A 54 0.09 -6.04 6.43
N ILE A 55 0.18 -4.79 6.90
CA ILE A 55 1.45 -4.06 7.02
C ILE A 55 2.42 -4.82 7.96
N ASP A 56 1.98 -5.28 9.13
CA ASP A 56 2.83 -6.01 10.06
C ASP A 56 3.36 -7.33 9.47
N LYS A 57 2.59 -8.01 8.61
CA LYS A 57 3.09 -9.19 7.84
C LYS A 57 4.26 -8.85 6.92
N PHE A 58 4.32 -7.64 6.37
CA PHE A 58 5.48 -7.19 5.59
C PHE A 58 6.62 -6.72 6.50
N LEU A 59 6.34 -5.93 7.54
CA LEU A 59 7.35 -5.41 8.47
C LEU A 59 8.01 -6.49 9.34
N SER A 60 7.32 -7.60 9.62
CA SER A 60 7.88 -8.75 10.33
C SER A 60 8.95 -9.49 9.53
N LYS A 61 8.93 -9.38 8.19
CA LYS A 61 9.92 -9.99 7.29
C LYS A 61 11.17 -9.12 7.09
N LEU A 62 11.12 -7.85 7.52
CA LEU A 62 12.24 -6.93 7.42
C LEU A 62 13.18 -7.11 8.62
N ASP A 63 14.48 -7.11 8.35
CA ASP A 63 15.49 -7.03 9.41
C ASP A 63 15.55 -5.62 10.01
N LYS A 64 16.21 -5.53 11.17
CA LYS A 64 16.33 -4.29 11.93
C LYS A 64 16.91 -3.13 11.10
N LYS A 65 17.89 -3.40 10.23
CA LYS A 65 18.52 -2.33 9.44
C LYS A 65 17.53 -1.76 8.42
N ASN A 66 16.78 -2.63 7.76
CA ASN A 66 15.74 -2.21 6.82
C ASN A 66 14.59 -1.47 7.52
N ILE A 67 14.21 -1.87 8.74
CA ILE A 67 13.23 -1.13 9.54
C ILE A 67 13.75 0.27 9.89
N GLU A 68 15.02 0.38 10.30
CA GLU A 68 15.63 1.67 10.61
C GLU A 68 15.70 2.59 9.39
N GLU A 69 16.13 2.08 8.24
CA GLU A 69 16.18 2.84 6.98
C GLU A 69 14.79 3.29 6.52
N LEU A 70 13.79 2.43 6.70
CA LEU A 70 12.41 2.78 6.37
C LEU A 70 11.86 3.86 7.30
N TRP A 71 12.11 3.73 8.60
CA TRP A 71 11.72 4.73 9.60
C TRP A 71 12.39 6.08 9.35
N GLU A 72 13.67 6.10 8.97
CA GLU A 72 14.40 7.33 8.62
C GLU A 72 13.78 8.08 7.41
N SER A 73 12.90 7.42 6.64
CA SER A 73 12.15 8.04 5.55
C SER A 73 10.74 8.53 5.91
N THR A 74 10.32 8.38 7.18
CA THR A 74 9.02 8.87 7.67
C THR A 74 9.15 10.24 8.35
N PRO A 75 8.06 11.04 8.42
CA PRO A 75 8.05 12.31 9.16
C PRO A 75 8.42 12.15 10.64
N ALA A 76 8.08 11.00 11.25
CA ALA A 76 8.40 10.72 12.65
C ALA A 76 9.92 10.70 12.94
N ALA A 77 10.74 10.34 11.95
CA ALA A 77 12.19 10.42 12.10
C ALA A 77 12.70 11.87 12.06
N GLU A 78 12.09 12.73 11.26
CA GLU A 78 12.42 14.16 11.23
C GLU A 78 12.07 14.84 12.56
N ASP A 79 10.94 14.44 13.16
CA ASP A 79 10.45 14.95 14.44
C ASP A 79 11.20 14.39 15.66
N SER A 80 12.05 13.37 15.49
CA SER A 80 12.68 12.68 16.62
C SER A 80 13.79 13.48 17.32
N LEU A 81 14.15 14.65 16.78
CA LEU A 81 15.24 15.52 17.28
C LEU A 81 16.59 14.79 17.45
N GLY A 82 16.80 13.72 16.68
CA GLY A 82 18.01 12.89 16.73
C GLY A 82 17.99 11.76 17.77
N ALA A 83 16.90 11.56 18.51
CA ALA A 83 16.72 10.38 19.33
C ALA A 83 16.26 9.20 18.44
N LYS A 84 17.04 8.11 18.43
CA LYS A 84 16.65 6.89 17.72
C LYS A 84 15.76 6.03 18.63
N PRO A 85 14.48 5.83 18.29
CA PRO A 85 13.55 5.12 19.17
C PRO A 85 13.79 3.61 19.12
N SER A 86 13.01 2.84 19.89
CA SER A 86 13.09 1.38 19.86
C SER A 86 12.57 0.82 18.52
N VAL A 87 13.00 -0.39 18.13
CA VAL A 87 12.49 -1.06 16.91
C VAL A 87 10.97 -1.20 16.93
N LYS A 88 10.36 -1.42 18.12
CA LYS A 88 8.91 -1.49 18.27
C LYS A 88 8.24 -0.15 17.94
N GLN A 89 8.82 0.96 18.40
CA GLN A 89 8.31 2.29 18.09
C GLN A 89 8.48 2.60 16.61
N MET A 90 9.64 2.30 16.02
CA MET A 90 9.88 2.49 14.58
C MET A 90 8.84 1.77 13.73
N LYS A 91 8.54 0.51 14.08
CA LYS A 91 7.48 -0.25 13.41
C LYS A 91 6.11 0.42 13.54
N SER A 92 5.77 0.92 14.72
CA SER A 92 4.53 1.67 14.93
C SER A 92 4.46 2.89 14.02
N ASP A 93 5.50 3.72 14.02
CA ASP A 93 5.55 4.95 13.22
C ASP A 93 5.48 4.65 11.71
N ILE A 94 6.16 3.59 11.26
CA ILE A 94 6.08 3.12 9.87
C ILE A 94 4.68 2.61 9.55
N THR A 95 4.05 1.85 10.45
CA THR A 95 2.69 1.36 10.25
C THR A 95 1.70 2.50 10.12
N ASP A 96 1.78 3.51 10.99
CA ASP A 96 0.89 4.68 10.94
C ASP A 96 1.03 5.43 9.62
N GLU A 97 2.26 5.65 9.15
CA GLU A 97 2.53 6.26 7.84
C GLU A 97 2.00 5.40 6.69
N LEU A 98 2.25 4.09 6.70
CA LEU A 98 1.78 3.18 5.66
C LEU A 98 0.25 3.09 5.62
N VAL A 99 -0.41 3.07 6.79
CA VAL A 99 -1.87 3.14 6.87
C VAL A 99 -2.33 4.42 6.18
N GLY A 100 -1.84 5.59 6.58
CA GLY A 100 -2.19 6.86 5.95
C GLY A 100 -2.05 6.84 4.43
N GLN A 101 -0.91 6.35 3.93
CA GLN A 101 -0.66 6.26 2.49
C GLN A 101 -1.61 5.28 1.77
N VAL A 102 -1.92 4.13 2.38
CA VAL A 102 -2.89 3.18 1.83
C VAL A 102 -4.28 3.83 1.78
N MET A 103 -4.65 4.60 2.80
CA MET A 103 -5.91 5.33 2.87
C MET A 103 -6.01 6.41 1.81
N ASP A 104 -4.96 7.21 1.63
CA ASP A 104 -4.88 8.25 0.60
C ASP A 104 -5.03 7.68 -0.81
N ARG A 105 -4.54 6.46 -1.05
CA ARG A 105 -4.69 5.76 -2.33
C ARG A 105 -6.10 5.20 -2.56
N MET A 106 -6.90 5.03 -1.52
CA MET A 106 -8.32 4.67 -1.66
C MET A 106 -9.16 5.89 -2.07
N ASP A 107 -8.73 7.09 -1.69
CA ASP A 107 -9.36 8.34 -2.12
C ASP A 107 -8.93 8.72 -3.55
N GLU A 108 -9.75 8.34 -4.53
CA GLU A 108 -9.54 8.68 -5.94
C GLU A 108 -9.54 10.21 -6.20
N ASN A 109 -10.12 11.03 -5.33
CA ASN A 109 -10.08 12.48 -5.48
C ASN A 109 -8.73 13.07 -5.06
N TYR A 110 -7.96 12.40 -4.20
CA TYR A 110 -6.63 12.86 -3.81
C TYR A 110 -5.66 12.74 -5.00
N SER A 111 -5.69 11.60 -5.71
CA SER A 111 -4.86 11.36 -6.90
C SER A 111 -5.20 12.28 -8.09
N LYS A 112 -6.44 12.75 -8.21
CA LYS A 112 -6.86 13.69 -9.28
C LYS A 112 -6.47 15.15 -9.00
N ARG A 113 -6.24 15.48 -7.72
CA ARG A 113 -5.90 16.85 -7.29
C ARG A 113 -4.39 17.14 -7.36
N ASP A 114 -3.56 16.11 -7.46
CA ASP A 114 -2.11 16.20 -7.74
C ASP A 114 -1.77 16.53 -9.20
N THR A 115 -2.74 16.96 -10.00
CA THR A 115 -2.44 17.69 -11.25
C THR A 115 -1.79 19.05 -11.01
N PHE A 116 -1.66 19.50 -9.76
CA PHE A 116 -0.82 20.66 -9.39
C PHE A 116 0.66 20.32 -9.22
N PHE A 117 1.03 19.04 -9.12
CA PHE A 117 2.41 18.56 -9.02
C PHE A 117 2.70 17.49 -10.07
N SER A 118 2.25 17.73 -11.31
CA SER A 118 2.83 17.04 -12.46
C SER A 118 4.24 17.61 -12.66
N GLU A 119 5.24 16.83 -12.25
CA GLU A 119 6.66 17.09 -12.50
C GLU A 119 6.98 16.87 -13.99
N ASP A 120 6.33 17.64 -14.88
CA ASP A 120 6.57 17.69 -16.33
C ASP A 120 5.91 18.96 -16.94
N ASP A 121 6.05 20.13 -16.31
CA ASP A 121 5.89 21.42 -17.01
C ASP A 121 7.29 21.97 -17.29
N GLU A 122 7.98 21.30 -18.20
CA GLU A 122 9.13 21.84 -18.91
C GLU A 122 8.64 23.13 -19.61
N TYR A 123 9.26 24.25 -19.22
CA TYR A 123 8.99 25.60 -19.71
C TYR A 123 8.71 25.62 -21.23
N ILE A 124 7.43 25.69 -21.63
CA ILE A 124 7.08 26.13 -22.98
C ILE A 124 7.29 27.65 -23.00
N SER A 125 8.53 28.04 -23.32
CA SER A 125 8.84 29.38 -23.76
C SER A 125 7.96 29.65 -24.99
N ALA A 126 7.07 30.63 -24.86
CA ALA A 126 6.26 31.12 -25.96
C ALA A 126 7.18 31.82 -26.97
N ASP A 127 7.69 31.06 -27.93
CA ASP A 127 8.12 31.59 -29.22
C ASP A 127 7.25 30.98 -30.32
N ASP A 128 6.62 31.91 -31.03
CA ASP A 128 5.78 31.80 -32.21
C ASP A 128 6.55 31.09 -33.34
N ASP A 129 6.05 29.95 -33.85
CA ASP A 129 6.16 29.60 -35.27
C ASP A 129 5.30 28.40 -35.68
N GLU A 130 5.01 28.33 -36.97
CA GLU A 130 3.87 27.70 -37.61
C GLU A 130 3.94 26.16 -37.84
N LYS A 131 2.76 25.50 -37.81
CA LYS A 131 2.29 24.29 -38.52
C LYS A 131 3.20 23.03 -38.73
N ALA A 132 2.68 21.88 -38.28
CA ALA A 132 2.39 20.63 -39.05
C ALA A 132 2.03 19.50 -38.07
N ASP A 133 0.78 19.01 -38.02
CA ASP A 133 0.30 17.74 -38.61
C ASP A 133 1.18 16.50 -38.34
N SER A 134 0.73 15.66 -37.40
CA SER A 134 0.99 14.20 -37.37
C SER A 134 0.15 13.55 -36.27
N GLU A 135 -0.79 12.71 -36.69
CA GLU A 135 -1.47 11.70 -35.86
C GLU A 135 -0.47 10.61 -35.45
N ASP A 136 -0.36 10.29 -34.15
CA ASP A 136 0.28 9.07 -33.66
C ASP A 136 -0.36 8.66 -32.31
N GLU A 137 -1.28 7.69 -32.36
CA GLU A 137 -1.81 6.99 -31.19
C GLU A 137 -0.74 6.02 -30.64
N PRO A 138 -0.50 5.96 -29.32
CA PRO A 138 0.37 4.93 -28.75
C PRO A 138 -0.34 3.56 -28.73
N PRO A 139 0.38 2.46 -29.02
CA PRO A 139 -0.22 1.13 -29.12
C PRO A 139 -0.62 0.57 -27.74
N LEU A 140 -1.80 -0.05 -27.68
CA LEU A 140 -2.24 -0.90 -26.57
C LEU A 140 -1.34 -2.13 -26.48
N VAL A 141 -0.77 -2.39 -25.29
CA VAL A 141 0.00 -3.59 -25.00
C VAL A 141 -0.98 -4.67 -24.51
N ASP A 142 -1.24 -5.68 -25.35
CA ASP A 142 -1.90 -6.92 -24.96
C ASP A 142 -1.01 -7.69 -23.96
N ILE A 143 -1.52 -7.92 -22.74
CA ILE A 143 -0.94 -8.88 -21.80
C ILE A 143 -1.82 -10.13 -21.84
N ASP A 144 -1.78 -10.83 -22.96
CA ASP A 144 -2.14 -12.25 -23.01
C ASP A 144 -0.90 -13.09 -22.68
N ASN A 145 -1.12 -14.13 -21.88
CA ASN A 145 -0.17 -15.15 -21.40
C ASN A 145 0.77 -14.76 -20.24
N VAL A 146 0.21 -14.75 -19.02
CA VAL A 146 0.94 -15.30 -17.88
C VAL A 146 0.44 -16.73 -17.69
N ASP A 147 1.27 -17.69 -18.13
CA ASP A 147 1.13 -19.12 -17.84
C ASP A 147 1.39 -19.32 -16.34
N LEU A 148 0.32 -19.38 -15.56
CA LEU A 148 0.38 -19.81 -14.16
C LEU A 148 0.28 -21.33 -14.19
N ASP A 149 1.42 -21.99 -14.26
CA ASP A 149 1.51 -23.42 -13.99
C ASP A 149 0.84 -23.69 -12.62
N ASP A 150 -0.17 -24.57 -12.67
CA ASP A 150 -0.87 -25.16 -11.53
C ASP A 150 0.13 -25.89 -10.62
N GLU A 151 0.75 -25.17 -9.69
CA GLU A 151 1.15 -25.77 -8.42
C GLU A 151 0.00 -25.52 -7.44
N ASP A 152 -0.77 -26.59 -7.21
CA ASP A 152 -1.76 -26.74 -6.15
C ASP A 152 -1.24 -26.14 -4.83
N ILE A 153 -1.57 -24.88 -4.57
CA ILE A 153 -1.50 -24.32 -3.23
C ILE A 153 -2.71 -24.91 -2.51
N ASP A 154 -2.48 -26.00 -1.78
CA ASP A 154 -3.47 -26.62 -0.91
C ASP A 154 -3.82 -25.64 0.21
N ILE A 155 -4.93 -24.91 0.02
CA ILE A 155 -5.44 -23.88 0.95
C ILE A 155 -6.01 -24.52 2.25
N ASP A 156 -6.18 -25.84 2.28
CA ASP A 156 -6.70 -26.57 3.45
C ASP A 156 -5.64 -26.83 4.55
N ASP A 157 -4.34 -26.70 4.26
CA ASP A 157 -3.26 -26.82 5.26
C ASP A 157 -2.88 -25.48 5.92
N LEU A 158 -3.50 -24.36 5.51
CA LEU A 158 -3.25 -23.01 6.07
C LEU A 158 -4.20 -22.63 7.22
N PHE A 159 -5.27 -23.41 7.44
CA PHE A 159 -6.30 -23.12 8.45
C PHE A 159 -6.50 -24.23 9.49
N GLY A 160 -5.56 -25.17 9.59
CA GLY A 160 -5.56 -26.21 10.60
C GLY A 160 -4.28 -26.21 11.40
N ASP A 161 -4.39 -25.86 12.69
CA ASP A 161 -3.43 -26.19 13.75
C ASP A 161 -2.12 -25.37 13.81
N ASP A 162 -2.15 -24.21 14.49
CA ASP A 162 -1.08 -23.79 15.43
C ASP A 162 -1.52 -22.56 16.26
N PHE A 163 -2.51 -22.74 17.12
CA PHE A 163 -2.72 -21.85 18.27
C PHE A 163 -3.06 -22.71 19.50
N GLU A 164 -2.21 -23.68 19.76
CA GLU A 164 -2.00 -24.20 21.11
C GLU A 164 -0.52 -23.99 21.45
N ASP A 165 -0.22 -22.88 22.12
CA ASP A 165 0.89 -22.88 23.07
C ASP A 165 0.37 -22.35 24.41
N ASP A 166 0.09 -23.33 25.26
CA ASP A 166 -0.10 -23.26 26.69
C ASP A 166 1.29 -23.18 27.33
N GLU A 167 1.66 -22.04 27.92
CA GLU A 167 2.65 -22.05 29.00
C GLU A 167 2.12 -21.30 30.22
N GLU A 168 1.51 -22.10 31.08
CA GLU A 168 1.28 -21.94 32.50
C GLU A 168 2.60 -21.78 33.30
N LEU A 169 2.50 -21.24 34.54
CA LEU A 169 3.46 -21.27 35.67
C LEU A 169 4.63 -20.25 35.63
N TYR A 170 4.84 -19.35 36.62
CA TYR A 170 4.66 -19.39 38.08
C TYR A 170 4.35 -17.99 38.64
#